data_AF-A0A353E2R9-F1
#
_entry.id   AF-A0A353E2R9-F1
#
_cell.length_a   1.000
_cell.length_b   1.000
_cell.length_c   1.000
_cell.angle_alpha   90.00
_cell.angle_beta   90.00
_cell.angle_gamma   90.00
#
_symmetry.space_group_name_H-M   'P 1'
#
loop_
_entity.id
_entity.type
_entity.pdbx_description
1 polymer ?
#
loop_
_entity_poly.entity_id
_entity_poly.type
_entity_poly.pdbx_seq_one_letter_code
_entity_poly.pdbx_strand_id
1 'polypeptide(L)' 'MSTPLNSESISTALKSLPDWKHHEDKLSKEFVFKDFRESMSFLMEMAFECESANHHPE' A
#
# COMPACT_ATOMS: atom_id res chain seq x y z
N MET A 1 8.81 13.56 -11.19
CA MET A 1 9.43 12.22 -11.18
C MET A 1 9.95 11.97 -9.79
N SER A 2 9.44 10.94 -9.12
CA SER A 2 9.90 10.54 -7.80
C SER A 2 11.20 9.77 -7.93
N THR A 3 12.15 9.97 -7.00
CA THR A 3 13.38 9.19 -6.93
C THR A 3 13.14 7.92 -6.11
N PRO A 4 13.36 6.71 -6.65
CA PRO A 4 13.22 5.47 -5.88
C PRO A 4 14.15 5.45 -4.66
N LEU A 5 13.65 4.88 -3.56
CA LEU A 5 14.46 4.66 -2.36
C LEU A 5 15.42 3.49 -2.58
N ASN A 6 16.57 3.52 -1.89
CA ASN A 6 17.46 2.37 -1.79
C ASN A 6 16.97 1.37 -0.73
N SER A 7 17.52 0.15 -0.75
CA SER A 7 17.08 -0.95 0.13
C SER A 7 17.21 -0.65 1.63
N GLU A 8 18.22 0.12 2.03
CA GLU A 8 18.42 0.50 3.44
C GLU A 8 17.35 1.49 3.91
N SER A 9 16.99 2.45 3.05
CA SER A 9 15.94 3.43 3.29
C SER A 9 14.57 2.76 3.35
N ILE A 10 14.30 1.81 2.44
CA ILE A 10 13.06 1.02 2.45
C ILE A 10 12.96 0.20 3.75
N SER A 11 14.02 -0.53 4.11
CA SER A 11 14.05 -1.33 5.34
C SER A 11 13.82 -0.49 6.60
N THR A 12 14.37 0.72 6.63
CA THR A 12 14.17 1.66 7.75
C THR A 12 12.73 2.17 7.82
N ALA A 13 12.14 2.57 6.68
CA ALA A 13 10.76 3.04 6.61
C ALA A 13 9.74 1.94 6.97
N LEU A 14 10.00 0.69 6.59
CA LEU A 14 9.13 -0.44 6.91
C LEU A 14 9.00 -0.70 8.42
N LYS A 15 9.97 -0.30 9.24
CA LYS A 15 9.88 -0.44 10.72
C LYS A 15 8.68 0.31 11.30
N SER A 16 8.22 1.38 10.66
CA SER A 16 7.04 2.14 11.07
C SER A 16 5.74 1.72 10.38
N LEU A 17 5.78 0.73 9.48
CA LEU A 17 4.65 0.30 8.65
C LEU A 17 4.35 -1.18 8.90
N PRO A 18 3.62 -1.52 9.98
CA PRO A 18 3.31 -2.91 10.28
C PRO A 18 2.52 -3.57 9.16
N ASP A 19 2.80 -4.86 8.96
CA ASP A 19 2.23 -5.75 7.94
C ASP A 19 2.55 -5.42 6.47
N TRP A 20 3.24 -4.31 6.21
CA TRP A 20 3.79 -4.03 4.89
C TRP A 20 5.04 -4.88 4.64
N LYS A 21 5.11 -5.49 3.47
CA LYS A 21 6.21 -6.34 3.02
C LYS A 21 6.80 -5.79 1.74
N HIS A 22 8.13 -5.83 1.62
CA HIS A 22 8.82 -5.50 0.37
C HIS A 22 9.20 -6.80 -0.34
N HIS A 23 8.73 -6.96 -1.58
CA HIS A 23 8.98 -8.11 -2.44
C HIS A 23 8.90 -7.69 -3.91
N GLU A 24 9.80 -8.18 -4.77
CA GLU A 24 9.80 -7.89 -6.21
C GLU A 24 9.67 -6.39 -6.55
N ASP A 25 10.49 -5.55 -5.89
CA ASP A 25 10.50 -4.10 -6.04
C ASP A 25 9.14 -3.41 -5.77
N LYS A 26 8.27 -4.07 -4.99
CA LYS A 26 6.93 -3.59 -4.62
C LYS A 26 6.69 -3.73 -3.13
N LEU A 27 5.84 -2.85 -2.61
CA LEU A 27 5.29 -2.97 -1.27
C LEU A 27 3.90 -3.60 -1.35
N SER A 28 3.65 -4.59 -0.50
CA SER A 28 2.34 -5.25 -0.39
C SER A 28 1.88 -5.33 1.06
N LYS A 29 0.56 -5.25 1.25
CA LYS A 29 -0.11 -5.48 2.52
C LYS A 29 -1.41 -6.24 2.26
N GLU A 30 -1.70 -7.22 3.11
CA GLU A 30 -2.95 -7.96 3.05
C GLU A 30 -3.95 -7.37 4.05
N PHE A 31 -5.19 -7.20 3.60
CA PHE A 31 -6.30 -6.76 4.44
C PHE A 31 -7.37 -7.85 4.44
N VAL A 32 -7.78 -8.26 5.64
CA VAL A 32 -8.82 -9.28 5.83
C VAL A 32 -10.03 -8.60 6.46
N PHE A 33 -11.17 -8.74 5.80
CA PHE A 33 -12.45 -8.17 6.23
C PHE A 33 -13.44 -9.28 6.60
N LYS A 34 -14.49 -8.91 7.33
CA LYS A 34 -15.52 -9.85 7.78
C LYS A 34 -16.29 -10.46 6.61
N ASP A 35 -16.58 -9.65 5.60
CA ASP A 35 -17.35 -10.05 4.43
C ASP A 35 -17.03 -9.18 3.20
N PHE A 36 -17.61 -9.55 2.06
CA PHE A 36 -17.41 -8.87 0.77
C PHE A 36 -17.88 -7.41 0.78
N ARG A 37 -18.91 -7.07 1.56
CA ARG A 37 -19.42 -5.69 1.59
C ARG A 37 -18.38 -4.78 2.22
N GLU A 38 -17.80 -5.21 3.33
CA GLU A 38 -16.75 -4.46 4.01
C GLU A 38 -15.50 -4.29 3.14
N SER A 39 -15.05 -5.35 2.44
CA SER A 39 -13.90 -5.25 1.53
C SER A 39 -14.16 -4.28 0.38
N MET A 40 -15.39 -4.26 -0.18
CA MET A 40 -15.74 -3.32 -1.25
C MET A 40 -15.81 -1.88 -0.76
N SER A 41 -16.32 -1.64 0.45
CA SER A 41 -16.31 -0.30 1.05
C SER A 41 -14.89 0.22 1.22
N PHE A 42 -13.97 -0.60 1.73
CA PHE A 42 -12.55 -0.25 1.84
C PHE A 42 -11.92 0.09 0.47
N LEU A 43 -12.17 -0.74 -0.55
CA LEU A 43 -11.65 -0.49 -1.90
C LEU A 43 -12.16 0.84 -2.48
N MET A 44 -13.43 1.18 -2.27
CA MET A 44 -14.01 2.44 -2.76
C MET A 44 -13.42 3.66 -2.06
N GLU A 45 -13.24 3.61 -0.75
CA GLU A 45 -12.59 4.70 0.00
C GLU A 45 -11.14 4.90 -0.45
N MET A 46 -10.38 3.80 -0.56
CA MET A 46 -8.99 3.82 -1.02
C MET A 46 -8.87 4.39 -2.45
N ALA A 47 -9.81 4.08 -3.34
CA ALA A 47 -9.77 4.52 -4.74
C ALA A 47 -9.73 6.06 -4.88
N PHE A 48 -10.45 6.80 -4.04
CA PHE A 48 -10.44 8.27 -4.06
C PHE A 48 -9.10 8.85 -3.62
N GLU A 49 -8.47 8.25 -2.60
CA GLU A 49 -7.14 8.66 -2.14
C GLU A 49 -6.06 8.35 -3.19
N CYS A 50 -6.12 7.18 -3.84
CA CYS A 50 -5.22 6.81 -4.93
C CYS A 50 -5.34 7.77 -6.12
N GLU A 51 -6.56 8.16 -6.50
CA GLU A 51 -6.80 9.13 -7.57
C GLU A 51 -6.28 10.52 -7.21
N SER A 52 -6.57 11.00 -5.99
CA SER A 52 -6.05 12.27 -5.47
C SER A 52 -4.52 12.33 -5.48
N ALA A 53 -3.87 11.20 -5.13
CA ALA A 53 -2.43 11.04 -5.19
C ALA A 53 -1.87 10.83 -6.61
N ASN A 54 -2.74 10.59 -7.61
CA ASN A 54 -2.38 10.14 -8.95
C ASN A 54 -1.40 8.94 -8.90
N HIS A 55 -1.67 7.99 -8.02
CA HIS A 55 -0.85 6.81 -7.78
C HIS A 55 -1.72 5.62 -7.40
N HIS A 56 -1.82 4.66 -8.31
CA HIS A 56 -2.73 3.53 -8.19
C HIS A 56 -1.98 2.25 -7.77
N PRO A 57 -2.53 1.46 -6.83
CA PRO A 57 -2.00 0.15 -6.49
C PRO A 57 -2.22 -0.84 -7.66
N GLU A 58 -1.42 -1.91 -7.68
CA GLU A 58 -1.61 -3.05 -8.59
C GLU A 58 -2.55 -4.11 -8.03
#